data_AF-A0AAU1IIT5-F1
#
_entry.id   AF-A0AAU1IIT5-F1
#
_cell.length_a   1.000
_cell.length_b   1.000
_cell.length_c   1.000
_cell.angle_alpha   90.00
_cell.angle_beta   90.00
_cell.angle_gamma   90.00
#
_symmetry.space_group_name_H-M   'P 1'
#
loop_
_entity.id
_entity.type
_entity.pdbx_description
1 polymer ?
#
loop_
_entity_poly.entity_id
_entity_poly.type
_entity_poly.pdbx_seq_one_letter_code
_entity_poly.pdbx_strand_id
1 'polypeptide(L)'
;MESQVRGGTRWKRFAVVMVPSVAATACIGVALAQGALAASFSVSGQSFKVTADQLDGTGFAQYGALDSGYNLDGSKTAHPVAVSSFKSASITNMCQSVVTPNIPLLGSVSLVLKAGGSGTPVQAENLYIDVQDLSADAVFHNIDIGVAAGDTGAAKGGKGPGMKGGSEAANPYGFAQQADSATLTDVKQTAWATTAGTFKLSGLKMSVSAGTHECY
;
A
#
# COMPACT_ATOMS: atom_id res chain seq x y z
N MET A 1 -15.76 62.17 -9.61
CA MET A 1 -15.15 61.42 -8.50
C MET A 1 -15.77 60.03 -8.50
N GLU A 2 -14.99 59.03 -8.94
CA GLU A 2 -15.43 57.63 -9.01
C GLU A 2 -15.77 57.09 -7.62
N SER A 3 -16.93 56.44 -7.50
CA SER A 3 -17.37 55.79 -6.28
C SER A 3 -16.53 54.54 -6.02
N GLN A 4 -15.62 54.65 -5.05
CA GLN A 4 -14.95 53.49 -4.46
C GLN A 4 -15.99 52.47 -3.99
N VAL A 5 -16.08 51.34 -4.71
CA VAL A 5 -16.88 50.18 -4.29
C VAL A 5 -16.24 49.66 -3.01
N ARG A 6 -16.80 50.02 -1.84
CA ARG A 6 -16.39 49.48 -0.54
C ARG A 6 -16.78 48.00 -0.50
N GLY A 7 -15.87 47.15 -0.97
CA GLY A 7 -15.92 45.71 -0.72
C GLY A 7 -15.71 45.43 0.76
N GLY A 8 -16.80 45.29 1.51
CA GLY A 8 -16.78 44.90 2.92
C GLY A 8 -17.34 43.50 3.10
N THR A 9 -16.60 42.60 3.73
CA THR A 9 -17.11 41.29 4.14
C THR A 9 -18.23 41.51 5.16
N ARG A 10 -19.46 41.11 4.81
CA ARG A 10 -20.58 41.13 5.75
C ARG A 10 -20.34 40.04 6.80
N TRP A 11 -19.63 40.38 7.87
CA TRP A 11 -19.19 39.45 8.92
C TRP A 11 -20.30 38.54 9.45
N LYS A 12 -21.53 39.04 9.60
CA LYS A 12 -22.68 38.21 10.00
C LYS A 12 -23.04 37.14 8.94
N ARG A 13 -23.06 37.50 7.66
CA ARG A 13 -23.35 36.56 6.57
C ARG A 13 -22.17 35.60 6.32
N PHE A 14 -20.95 36.11 6.49
CA PHE A 14 -19.74 35.30 6.43
C PHE A 14 -19.74 34.25 7.54
N ALA A 15 -20.02 34.63 8.80
CA ALA A 15 -20.09 33.69 9.91
C ALA A 15 -21.20 32.63 9.74
N VAL A 16 -22.37 33.02 9.24
CA VAL A 16 -23.49 32.09 8.97
C VAL A 16 -23.12 31.01 7.95
N VAL A 17 -22.23 31.29 7.00
CA VAL A 17 -21.79 30.30 6.00
C VAL A 17 -20.53 29.56 6.46
N MET A 18 -19.60 30.27 7.09
CA MET A 18 -18.28 29.75 7.47
C MET A 18 -18.38 28.77 8.65
N VAL A 19 -19.19 29.08 9.66
CA VAL A 19 -19.32 28.21 10.85
C VAL A 19 -19.90 26.83 10.52
N PRO A 20 -21.01 26.68 9.76
CA PRO A 20 -21.50 25.36 9.36
C PRO A 20 -20.52 24.60 8.47
N SER A 21 -19.80 25.30 7.59
CA SER A 21 -18.83 24.67 6.68
C SER A 21 -17.63 24.09 7.45
N VAL A 22 -17.10 24.84 8.41
CA VAL A 22 -16.02 24.36 9.29
C VAL A 22 -16.51 23.24 10.20
N ALA A 23 -17.72 23.35 10.75
CA ALA A 23 -18.31 22.29 11.57
C ALA A 23 -18.50 20.98 10.77
N ALA A 24 -19.02 21.06 9.54
CA ALA A 24 -19.16 19.90 8.67
C ALA A 24 -17.80 19.26 8.35
N THR A 25 -16.79 20.07 8.04
CA THR A 25 -15.42 19.60 7.76
C THR A 25 -14.81 18.93 8.99
N ALA A 26 -15.00 19.51 10.18
CA ALA A 26 -14.54 18.93 11.43
C ALA A 26 -15.24 17.60 11.74
N CYS A 27 -16.56 17.50 11.52
CA CYS A 27 -17.31 16.25 11.67
C CYS A 27 -16.78 15.17 10.73
N ILE A 28 -16.49 15.50 9.46
CA ILE A 28 -15.88 14.56 8.52
C ILE A 28 -14.50 14.14 9.01
N GLY A 29 -13.67 15.08 9.48
CA GLY A 29 -12.33 14.79 10.04
C GLY A 29 -12.38 13.86 11.26
N VAL A 30 -13.32 14.07 12.18
CA VAL A 30 -13.53 13.20 13.34
C VAL A 30 -14.05 11.83 12.93
N ALA A 31 -14.99 11.76 11.97
CA ALA A 31 -15.51 10.50 11.45
C ALA A 31 -14.44 9.68 10.71
N LEU A 32 -13.50 10.33 10.03
CA LEU A 32 -12.31 9.69 9.46
C LEU A 32 -11.35 9.21 10.57
N ALA A 33 -11.07 10.04 11.57
CA ALA A 33 -10.16 9.71 12.68
C ALA A 33 -10.69 8.56 13.57
N GLN A 34 -12.00 8.45 13.72
CA GLN A 34 -12.67 7.37 14.46
C GLN A 34 -12.95 6.13 13.59
N GLY A 35 -12.58 6.14 12.30
CA GLY A 35 -12.80 5.03 11.38
C GLY A 35 -14.27 4.79 10.98
N ALA A 36 -15.18 5.70 11.32
CA ALA A 36 -16.61 5.63 10.95
C ALA A 36 -16.84 5.92 9.46
N LEU A 37 -15.97 6.72 8.85
CA LEU A 37 -15.84 6.85 7.41
C LEU A 37 -14.50 6.23 7.02
N ALA A 38 -14.53 5.11 6.32
CA ALA A 38 -13.33 4.60 5.71
C ALA A 38 -12.95 5.54 4.55
N ALA A 39 -11.76 6.16 4.61
CA ALA A 39 -11.05 6.60 3.41
C ALA A 39 -10.58 5.36 2.64
N SER A 40 -11.52 4.46 2.33
CA SER A 40 -11.23 3.16 1.73
C SER A 40 -10.69 3.42 0.35
N PHE A 41 -9.38 3.27 0.22
CA PHE A 41 -8.83 2.69 -0.99
C PHE A 41 -9.53 1.37 -1.17
N SER A 42 -10.44 1.30 -2.15
CA SER A 42 -11.04 0.03 -2.52
C SER A 42 -9.88 -0.83 -3.03
N VAL A 43 -9.47 -1.81 -2.24
CA VAL A 43 -8.52 -2.81 -2.71
C VAL A 43 -9.20 -3.51 -3.88
N SER A 44 -8.59 -3.38 -5.07
CA SER A 44 -9.05 -4.07 -6.26
C SER A 44 -9.09 -5.55 -5.92
N GLY A 45 -10.20 -6.22 -6.23
CA GLY A 45 -10.40 -7.64 -5.97
C GLY A 45 -9.53 -8.61 -6.75
N GLN A 46 -8.34 -8.17 -7.13
CA GLN A 46 -7.47 -8.84 -8.05
C GLN A 46 -6.07 -8.87 -7.44
N SER A 47 -5.55 -10.08 -7.25
CA SER A 47 -4.14 -10.27 -7.00
C SER A 47 -3.34 -9.75 -8.19
N PHE A 48 -2.17 -9.19 -7.91
CA PHE A 48 -1.19 -8.81 -8.92
C PHE A 48 0.11 -9.55 -8.68
N LYS A 49 0.78 -9.86 -9.78
CA LYS A 49 2.07 -10.53 -9.79
C LYS A 49 3.17 -9.50 -9.88
N VAL A 50 4.19 -9.63 -9.04
CA VAL A 50 5.38 -8.79 -9.08
C VAL A 50 6.61 -9.67 -9.17
N THR A 51 7.52 -9.31 -10.07
CA THR A 51 8.88 -9.82 -10.08
C THR A 51 9.87 -8.69 -9.84
N ALA A 52 11.00 -9.02 -9.23
CA ALA A 52 12.15 -8.15 -9.12
C ALA A 52 13.41 -9.00 -9.04
N ASP A 53 14.50 -8.51 -9.63
CA ASP A 53 15.78 -9.24 -9.57
C ASP A 53 16.35 -9.20 -8.16
N GLN A 54 16.21 -8.04 -7.49
CA GLN A 54 16.70 -7.83 -6.14
C GLN A 54 15.81 -6.83 -5.39
N LEU A 55 15.48 -7.15 -4.15
CA LEU A 55 14.82 -6.27 -3.18
C LEU A 55 15.71 -6.18 -1.94
N ASP A 56 16.26 -5.00 -1.69
CA ASP A 56 17.04 -4.69 -0.49
C ASP A 56 16.21 -3.82 0.44
N GLY A 57 15.79 -4.40 1.56
CA GLY A 57 14.97 -3.73 2.55
C GLY A 57 15.69 -3.54 3.88
N THR A 58 15.39 -2.43 4.58
CA THR A 58 15.78 -2.22 5.97
C THR A 58 14.57 -2.05 6.87
N GLY A 59 14.71 -2.44 8.14
CA GLY A 59 13.62 -2.47 9.10
C GLY A 59 12.50 -3.39 8.61
N PHE A 60 12.84 -4.66 8.42
CA PHE A 60 11.91 -5.68 7.96
C PHE A 60 11.04 -6.14 9.13
N ALA A 61 9.74 -6.29 8.89
CA ALA A 61 8.86 -7.06 9.75
C ALA A 61 7.79 -7.78 8.94
N GLN A 62 7.49 -9.01 9.30
CA GLN A 62 6.49 -9.84 8.63
C GLN A 62 5.55 -10.48 9.63
N TYR A 63 4.24 -10.37 9.39
CA TYR A 63 3.20 -10.95 10.24
C TYR A 63 2.00 -11.41 9.42
N GLY A 64 1.24 -12.37 9.95
CA GLY A 64 0.00 -12.82 9.32
C GLY A 64 -1.16 -11.85 9.60
N ALA A 65 -1.94 -11.55 8.57
CA ALA A 65 -3.16 -10.75 8.67
C ALA A 65 -4.28 -11.32 7.80
N LEU A 66 -5.50 -10.92 8.10
CA LEU A 66 -6.64 -11.06 7.18
C LEU A 66 -6.90 -9.69 6.56
N ASP A 67 -6.68 -9.54 5.26
CA ASP A 67 -7.03 -8.31 4.56
C ASP A 67 -8.46 -8.39 4.01
N SER A 68 -9.22 -7.29 4.13
CA SER A 68 -10.59 -7.22 3.64
C SER A 68 -10.61 -6.59 2.25
N GLY A 69 -11.02 -7.35 1.24
CA GLY A 69 -11.14 -6.91 -0.14
C GLY A 69 -12.56 -7.02 -0.67
N TYR A 70 -12.71 -6.63 -1.94
CA TYR A 70 -13.89 -6.93 -2.73
C TYR A 70 -13.56 -8.01 -3.74
N ASN A 71 -14.51 -8.81 -4.19
CA ASN A 71 -14.37 -9.60 -5.41
C ASN A 71 -14.70 -8.73 -6.63
N LEU A 72 -14.39 -9.23 -7.84
CA LEU A 72 -14.79 -8.59 -9.11
C LEU A 72 -16.31 -8.45 -9.28
N ASP A 73 -17.12 -9.17 -8.49
CA ASP A 73 -18.58 -9.08 -8.44
C ASP A 73 -19.10 -8.08 -7.40
N GLY A 74 -18.21 -7.40 -6.66
CA GLY A 74 -18.55 -6.43 -5.62
C GLY A 74 -18.88 -7.03 -4.24
N SER A 75 -18.79 -8.35 -4.05
CA SER A 75 -18.93 -8.99 -2.74
C SER A 75 -17.69 -8.78 -1.86
N LYS A 76 -17.85 -8.69 -0.53
CA LYS A 76 -16.72 -8.53 0.41
C LYS A 76 -16.14 -9.89 0.77
N THR A 77 -14.82 -10.00 0.74
CA THR A 77 -14.08 -11.22 1.13
C THR A 77 -12.90 -10.88 2.02
N ALA A 78 -12.55 -11.82 2.90
CA ALA A 78 -11.33 -11.76 3.70
C ALA A 78 -10.28 -12.69 3.08
N HIS A 79 -9.08 -12.17 2.83
CA HIS A 79 -7.98 -12.91 2.25
C HIS A 79 -6.86 -13.07 3.28
N PRO A 80 -6.44 -14.31 3.60
CA PRO A 80 -5.25 -14.53 4.41
C PRO A 80 -4.02 -14.05 3.65
N VAL A 81 -3.30 -13.12 4.24
CA VAL A 81 -2.09 -12.51 3.67
C VAL A 81 -0.98 -12.49 4.71
N ALA A 82 0.25 -12.60 4.24
CA ALA A 82 1.44 -12.30 5.01
C ALA A 82 1.85 -10.85 4.71
N VAL A 83 1.62 -9.96 5.67
CA VAL A 83 2.01 -8.55 5.54
C VAL A 83 3.51 -8.47 5.76
N SER A 84 4.23 -8.12 4.70
CA SER A 84 5.67 -7.87 4.72
C SER A 84 5.89 -6.37 4.69
N SER A 85 6.55 -5.85 5.73
CA SER A 85 6.79 -4.43 5.92
C SER A 85 8.28 -4.10 5.90
N PHE A 86 8.61 -2.97 5.31
CA PHE A 86 9.97 -2.44 5.21
C PHE A 86 9.93 -0.95 5.50
N LYS A 87 10.83 -0.49 6.37
CA LYS A 87 10.99 0.95 6.62
C LYS A 87 11.49 1.67 5.38
N SER A 88 12.49 1.11 4.70
CA SER A 88 12.92 1.54 3.38
C SER A 88 13.26 0.32 2.53
N ALA A 89 12.97 0.39 1.24
CA ALA A 89 13.29 -0.69 0.30
C ALA A 89 13.79 -0.13 -1.03
N SER A 90 14.81 -0.79 -1.58
CA SER A 90 15.33 -0.57 -2.92
C SER A 90 15.02 -1.79 -3.78
N ILE A 91 14.37 -1.59 -4.92
CA ILE A 91 13.91 -2.68 -5.80
C ILE A 91 14.51 -2.48 -7.19
N THR A 92 15.23 -3.50 -7.67
CA THR A 92 15.88 -3.49 -8.98
C THR A 92 15.08 -4.32 -9.97
N ASN A 93 14.93 -3.80 -11.20
CA ASN A 93 14.24 -4.48 -12.32
C ASN A 93 12.84 -5.01 -11.95
N MET A 94 12.00 -4.14 -11.38
CA MET A 94 10.65 -4.49 -11.00
C MET A 94 9.73 -4.62 -12.23
N CYS A 95 8.98 -5.72 -12.31
CA CYS A 95 7.85 -5.91 -13.21
C CYS A 95 6.60 -6.22 -12.38
N GLN A 96 5.54 -5.45 -12.53
CA GLN A 96 4.25 -5.69 -11.91
C GLN A 96 3.20 -5.90 -13.01
N SER A 97 2.42 -6.96 -12.92
CA SER A 97 1.35 -7.26 -13.86
C SER A 97 0.03 -7.54 -13.15
N VAL A 98 -1.05 -6.95 -13.64
CA VAL A 98 -2.43 -7.21 -13.21
C VAL A 98 -3.22 -7.69 -14.42
N VAL A 99 -3.95 -8.80 -14.28
CA VAL A 99 -4.82 -9.32 -15.32
C VAL A 99 -6.27 -9.11 -14.90
N THR A 100 -7.00 -8.27 -15.64
CA THR A 100 -8.43 -8.06 -15.45
C THR A 100 -9.21 -8.93 -16.44
N PRO A 101 -9.83 -10.03 -15.97
CA PRO A 101 -10.64 -10.89 -16.83
C PRO A 101 -12.01 -10.26 -17.09
N ASN A 102 -12.71 -10.78 -18.10
CA ASN A 102 -14.12 -10.47 -18.40
C ASN A 102 -14.42 -9.01 -18.75
N ILE A 103 -13.48 -8.33 -19.42
CA ILE A 103 -13.72 -7.02 -20.01
C ILE A 103 -14.64 -7.21 -21.24
N PRO A 104 -15.81 -6.53 -21.29
CA PRO A 104 -16.73 -6.63 -22.42
C PRO A 104 -16.02 -6.37 -23.75
N LEU A 105 -16.27 -7.22 -24.77
CA LEU A 105 -15.67 -7.18 -26.11
C LEU A 105 -14.17 -7.52 -26.22
N LEU A 106 -13.39 -7.39 -25.14
CA LEU A 106 -11.92 -7.54 -25.18
C LEU A 106 -11.40 -8.80 -24.46
N GLY A 107 -12.26 -9.52 -23.72
CA GLY A 107 -11.87 -10.71 -22.99
C GLY A 107 -11.04 -10.35 -21.75
N SER A 108 -9.74 -10.64 -21.77
CA SER A 108 -8.82 -10.28 -20.67
C SER A 108 -7.96 -9.09 -21.07
N VAL A 109 -7.72 -8.17 -20.13
CA VAL A 109 -6.80 -7.04 -20.32
C VAL A 109 -5.72 -7.10 -19.26
N SER A 110 -4.47 -6.92 -19.67
CA SER A 110 -3.32 -6.90 -18.77
C SER A 110 -2.74 -5.50 -18.67
N LEU A 111 -2.53 -5.05 -17.43
CA LEU A 111 -1.77 -3.86 -17.09
C LEU A 111 -0.39 -4.30 -16.62
N VAL A 112 0.66 -3.89 -17.33
CA VAL A 112 2.06 -4.18 -16.97
C VAL A 112 2.78 -2.88 -16.66
N LEU A 113 3.43 -2.85 -15.50
CA LEU A 113 4.27 -1.77 -14.99
C LEU A 113 5.70 -2.29 -14.85
N LYS A 114 6.67 -1.58 -15.44
CA LYS A 114 8.09 -1.88 -15.29
C LYS A 114 8.82 -0.66 -14.75
N ALA A 115 9.67 -0.83 -13.76
CA ALA A 115 10.45 0.24 -13.15
C ALA A 115 11.75 -0.31 -12.54
N GLY A 116 12.66 0.56 -12.15
CA GLY A 116 13.94 0.14 -11.55
C GLY A 116 14.93 -0.47 -12.55
N GLY A 117 14.66 -0.30 -13.85
CA GLY A 117 15.55 -0.72 -14.92
C GLY A 117 16.50 0.39 -15.37
N SER A 118 17.60 0.02 -16.03
CA SER A 118 18.64 0.94 -16.51
C SER A 118 19.54 1.54 -15.40
N GLY A 119 19.78 0.77 -14.33
CA GLY A 119 20.79 1.10 -13.31
C GLY A 119 20.35 2.06 -12.21
N THR A 120 19.09 2.51 -12.20
CA THR A 120 18.51 3.27 -11.08
C THR A 120 17.36 2.48 -10.46
N PRO A 121 17.47 2.03 -9.20
CA PRO A 121 16.42 1.23 -8.56
C PRO A 121 15.17 2.05 -8.22
N VAL A 122 14.06 1.36 -8.01
CA VAL A 122 12.85 1.89 -7.35
C VAL A 122 13.18 2.10 -5.88
N GLN A 123 12.72 3.21 -5.30
CA GLN A 123 12.87 3.47 -3.87
C GLN A 123 11.50 3.55 -3.22
N ALA A 124 11.33 2.87 -2.09
CA ALA A 124 10.10 2.85 -1.32
C ALA A 124 10.39 3.19 0.15
N GLU A 125 9.51 3.97 0.77
CA GLU A 125 9.53 4.26 2.21
C GLU A 125 8.22 3.84 2.86
N ASN A 126 8.31 3.23 4.05
CA ASN A 126 7.18 2.65 4.79
C ASN A 126 6.35 1.74 3.87
N LEU A 127 7.02 0.77 3.26
CA LEU A 127 6.45 -0.18 2.32
C LEU A 127 5.78 -1.32 3.09
N TYR A 128 4.53 -1.62 2.75
CA TYR A 128 3.74 -2.74 3.23
C TYR A 128 3.23 -3.51 2.01
N ILE A 129 3.52 -4.81 1.96
CA ILE A 129 3.11 -5.70 0.88
C ILE A 129 2.27 -6.80 1.50
N ASP A 130 1.03 -6.93 1.05
CA ASP A 130 0.11 -7.95 1.51
C ASP A 130 0.28 -9.17 0.59
N VAL A 131 1.20 -10.06 0.99
CA VAL A 131 1.66 -11.14 0.14
C VAL A 131 0.79 -12.38 0.34
N GLN A 132 0.30 -12.96 -0.76
CA GLN A 132 -0.37 -14.25 -0.75
C GLN A 132 0.62 -15.41 -0.94
N ASP A 133 1.59 -15.22 -1.83
CA ASP A 133 2.62 -16.19 -2.15
C ASP A 133 3.94 -15.47 -2.47
N LEU A 134 5.05 -15.97 -1.93
CA LEU A 134 6.39 -15.42 -2.14
C LEU A 134 7.36 -16.56 -2.44
N SER A 135 8.06 -16.45 -3.57
CA SER A 135 9.19 -17.27 -3.93
C SER A 135 10.38 -16.35 -4.19
N ALA A 136 11.44 -16.49 -3.41
CA ALA A 136 12.67 -15.72 -3.51
C ALA A 136 13.79 -16.43 -2.71
N ASP A 137 15.03 -16.17 -3.07
CA ASP A 137 16.16 -16.43 -2.17
C ASP A 137 16.30 -15.24 -1.23
N ALA A 138 16.40 -15.48 0.09
CA ALA A 138 16.37 -14.41 1.08
C ALA A 138 17.49 -14.55 2.11
N VAL A 139 18.19 -13.44 2.37
CA VAL A 139 19.18 -13.29 3.43
C VAL A 139 18.69 -12.22 4.40
N PHE A 140 18.48 -12.61 5.65
CA PHE A 140 18.09 -11.71 6.72
C PHE A 140 19.27 -11.46 7.66
N HIS A 141 19.54 -10.20 7.97
CA HIS A 141 20.54 -9.84 8.97
C HIS A 141 19.87 -9.45 10.29
N ASN A 142 20.35 -10.05 11.37
CA ASN A 142 19.84 -9.88 12.73
C ASN A 142 18.32 -10.14 12.80
N ILE A 143 17.91 -11.35 12.41
CA ILE A 143 16.49 -11.73 12.40
C ILE A 143 16.03 -12.21 13.79
N ASP A 144 14.89 -11.68 14.24
CA ASP A 144 14.13 -12.21 15.37
C ASP A 144 12.89 -12.93 14.83
N ILE A 145 12.64 -14.14 15.31
CA ILE A 145 11.52 -14.98 14.89
C ILE A 145 10.66 -15.29 16.11
N GLY A 146 9.35 -15.07 16.01
CA GLY A 146 8.41 -15.33 17.10
C GLY A 146 8.19 -14.14 18.04
N VAL A 147 8.40 -12.92 17.54
CA VAL A 147 8.01 -11.71 18.27
C VAL A 147 6.52 -11.43 18.08
N ALA A 148 5.93 -10.64 18.97
CA ALA A 148 4.54 -10.21 18.82
C ALA A 148 4.45 -9.20 17.67
N ALA A 149 3.48 -9.38 16.75
CA ALA A 149 3.28 -8.49 15.61
C ALA A 149 3.16 -7.01 16.01
N GLY A 150 2.51 -6.73 17.14
CA GLY A 150 2.33 -5.40 17.69
C GLY A 150 3.59 -4.74 18.23
N ASP A 151 4.68 -5.51 18.43
CA ASP A 151 5.95 -5.03 18.96
C ASP A 151 7.04 -4.90 17.89
N THR A 152 6.71 -5.23 16.64
CA THR A 152 7.62 -5.09 15.49
C THR A 152 7.94 -3.65 15.12
N GLY A 153 7.18 -2.68 15.64
CA GLY A 153 7.36 -1.26 15.34
C GLY A 153 8.49 -0.61 16.13
N ALA A 154 9.26 0.27 15.48
CA ALA A 154 10.33 1.04 16.10
C ALA A 154 9.89 1.82 17.35
N ALA A 155 8.63 2.27 17.41
CA ALA A 155 8.07 2.95 18.58
C ALA A 155 8.00 2.08 19.85
N LYS A 156 8.06 0.75 19.70
CA LYS A 156 8.05 -0.24 20.80
C LYS A 156 9.35 -1.01 20.94
N GLY A 157 10.42 -0.56 20.29
CA GLY A 157 11.72 -1.23 20.28
C GLY A 157 11.87 -2.33 19.21
N GLY A 158 10.91 -2.46 18.29
CA GLY A 158 11.02 -3.32 17.13
C GLY A 158 11.85 -2.71 15.99
N LYS A 159 12.06 -3.49 14.93
CA LYS A 159 12.93 -3.10 13.80
C LYS A 159 12.15 -2.49 12.62
N GLY A 160 10.88 -2.84 12.48
CA GLY A 160 10.02 -2.42 11.36
C GLY A 160 9.29 -1.09 11.58
N PRO A 161 8.52 -0.65 10.57
CA PRO A 161 7.69 0.55 10.67
C PRO A 161 6.47 0.38 11.60
N GLY A 162 6.21 -0.85 12.06
CA GLY A 162 5.06 -1.22 12.88
C GLY A 162 4.00 -1.95 12.08
N MET A 163 2.85 -2.23 12.69
CA MET A 163 1.71 -2.77 11.97
C MET A 163 1.12 -1.69 11.05
N LYS A 164 0.78 -2.04 9.81
CA LYS A 164 0.24 -1.14 8.77
C LYS A 164 -0.99 -0.37 9.28
N GLY A 165 -1.83 -1.04 10.05
CA GLY A 165 -3.10 -0.48 10.52
C GLY A 165 -4.11 -0.29 9.37
N GLY A 166 -5.36 0.01 9.71
CA GLY A 166 -6.44 0.18 8.71
C GLY A 166 -7.39 -1.02 8.64
N SER A 167 -7.69 -1.48 7.42
CA SER A 167 -8.69 -2.53 7.15
C SER A 167 -8.21 -3.96 7.38
N GLU A 168 -6.91 -4.16 7.61
CA GLU A 168 -6.36 -5.47 7.94
C GLU A 168 -6.74 -5.88 9.37
N ALA A 169 -7.20 -7.12 9.53
CA ALA A 169 -7.39 -7.74 10.82
C ALA A 169 -6.15 -8.59 11.15
N ALA A 170 -5.20 -7.98 11.86
CA ALA A 170 -4.01 -8.64 12.39
C ALA A 170 -4.04 -8.68 13.91
N ASN A 171 -3.65 -9.81 14.51
CA ASN A 171 -3.58 -9.94 15.96
C ASN A 171 -2.26 -9.34 16.47
N PRO A 172 -2.27 -8.30 17.32
CA PRO A 172 -1.04 -7.69 17.85
C PRO A 172 -0.18 -8.66 18.66
N TYR A 173 -0.76 -9.72 19.22
CA TYR A 173 -0.04 -10.77 19.96
C TYR A 173 0.29 -11.98 19.08
N GLY A 174 0.01 -11.91 17.79
CA GLY A 174 0.28 -12.96 16.82
C GLY A 174 1.77 -13.09 16.52
N PHE A 175 2.13 -14.24 15.93
CA PHE A 175 3.48 -14.52 15.47
C PHE A 175 3.93 -13.50 14.42
N ALA A 176 5.13 -12.97 14.60
CA ALA A 176 5.80 -12.13 13.64
C ALA A 176 7.31 -12.41 13.60
N GLN A 177 7.93 -11.97 12.51
CA GLN A 177 9.36 -11.97 12.28
C GLN A 177 9.80 -10.52 12.05
N GLN A 178 11.03 -10.18 12.43
CA GLN A 178 11.61 -8.87 12.13
C GLN A 178 13.12 -8.98 11.91
N ALA A 179 13.70 -8.12 11.09
CA ALA A 179 15.13 -8.11 10.82
C ALA A 179 15.63 -6.67 10.55
N ASP A 180 16.91 -6.42 10.79
CA ASP A 180 17.50 -5.10 10.54
C ASP A 180 17.56 -4.82 9.03
N SER A 181 17.92 -5.84 8.26
CA SER A 181 17.84 -5.82 6.81
C SER A 181 17.46 -7.18 6.25
N ALA A 182 16.84 -7.15 5.07
CA ALA A 182 16.47 -8.31 4.29
C ALA A 182 16.85 -8.05 2.83
N THR A 183 17.69 -8.92 2.28
CA THR A 183 18.03 -8.93 0.86
C THR A 183 17.35 -10.13 0.24
N LEU A 184 16.45 -9.89 -0.70
CA LEU A 184 15.77 -10.93 -1.47
C LEU A 184 16.22 -10.86 -2.92
N THR A 185 16.53 -11.99 -3.53
CA THR A 185 16.90 -12.13 -4.94
C THR A 185 15.93 -13.07 -5.67
N ASP A 186 15.80 -12.88 -6.99
CA ASP A 186 14.88 -13.66 -7.83
C ASP A 186 13.44 -13.64 -7.31
N VAL A 187 12.99 -12.46 -6.88
CA VAL A 187 11.70 -12.26 -6.23
C VAL A 187 10.57 -12.51 -7.21
N LYS A 188 9.69 -13.43 -6.86
CA LYS A 188 8.39 -13.69 -7.50
C LYS A 188 7.34 -13.69 -6.41
N GLN A 189 6.48 -12.68 -6.43
CA GLN A 189 5.45 -12.54 -5.42
C GLN A 189 4.08 -12.31 -6.04
N THR A 190 3.09 -13.00 -5.49
CA THR A 190 1.68 -12.71 -5.71
C THR A 190 1.20 -11.90 -4.53
N ALA A 191 0.86 -10.64 -4.77
CA ALA A 191 0.40 -9.71 -3.74
C ALA A 191 -1.05 -9.31 -4.00
N TRP A 192 -1.78 -9.10 -2.91
CA TRP A 192 -3.16 -8.61 -2.95
C TRP A 192 -3.20 -7.08 -2.96
N ALA A 193 -2.35 -6.48 -2.13
CA ALA A 193 -2.22 -5.04 -2.02
C ALA A 193 -0.77 -4.65 -1.70
N THR A 194 -0.41 -3.43 -2.07
CA THR A 194 0.85 -2.81 -1.68
C THR A 194 0.57 -1.37 -1.32
N THR A 195 1.01 -0.96 -0.14
CA THR A 195 0.87 0.39 0.38
C THR A 195 2.25 0.91 0.73
N ALA A 196 2.59 2.12 0.31
CA ALA A 196 3.86 2.74 0.67
C ALA A 196 3.60 4.20 1.07
N GLY A 197 4.34 4.68 2.07
CA GLY A 197 4.33 6.11 2.41
C GLY A 197 4.90 6.96 1.27
N THR A 198 5.96 6.49 0.62
CA THR A 198 6.49 7.06 -0.62
C THR A 198 6.94 5.94 -1.54
N PHE A 199 6.60 6.03 -2.83
CA PHE A 199 6.98 5.04 -3.84
C PHE A 199 7.53 5.74 -5.09
N LYS A 200 8.86 5.76 -5.22
CA LYS A 200 9.59 6.41 -6.31
C LYS A 200 9.96 5.39 -7.39
N LEU A 201 9.15 5.35 -8.43
CA LEU A 201 9.32 4.48 -9.58
C LEU A 201 10.27 5.08 -10.62
N SER A 202 11.57 4.79 -10.47
CA SER A 202 12.60 5.20 -11.43
C SER A 202 12.38 4.51 -12.79
N GLY A 203 12.30 5.28 -13.88
CA GLY A 203 12.18 4.71 -15.23
C GLY A 203 10.85 4.00 -15.50
N LEU A 204 9.77 4.43 -14.85
CA LEU A 204 8.44 3.85 -14.99
C LEU A 204 8.00 3.74 -16.46
N LYS A 205 7.68 2.52 -16.89
CA LYS A 205 6.99 2.21 -18.14
C LYS A 205 5.71 1.47 -17.82
N MET A 206 4.59 2.00 -18.31
CA MET A 206 3.27 1.41 -18.16
C MET A 206 2.73 1.03 -19.54
N SER A 207 2.20 -0.18 -19.66
CA SER A 207 1.52 -0.66 -20.86
C SER A 207 0.24 -1.38 -20.50
N VAL A 208 -0.80 -1.16 -21.30
CA VAL A 208 -2.07 -1.89 -21.24
C VAL A 208 -2.25 -2.63 -22.55
N SER A 209 -2.48 -3.93 -22.48
CA SER A 209 -2.63 -4.77 -23.67
C SER A 209 -3.75 -5.80 -23.49
N ALA A 210 -4.46 -6.08 -24.58
CA ALA A 210 -5.42 -7.18 -24.61
C ALA A 210 -4.69 -8.53 -24.50
N GLY A 211 -5.36 -9.50 -23.87
CA GLY A 211 -4.81 -10.80 -23.53
C GLY A 211 -4.17 -10.85 -22.14
N THR A 212 -3.61 -12.01 -21.81
CA THR A 212 -2.95 -12.31 -20.54
C THR A 212 -1.44 -12.13 -20.70
N HIS A 213 -0.89 -11.09 -20.09
CA HIS A 213 0.53 -10.75 -20.09
C HIS A 213 1.00 -10.60 -18.64
N GLU A 214 1.47 -11.70 -18.08
CA GLU A 214 1.98 -11.74 -16.72
C GLU A 214 3.51 -11.59 -16.70
N CYS A 215 4.06 -11.03 -15.62
CA CYS A 215 5.50 -10.91 -15.45
C CYS A 215 6.19 -12.27 -15.25
N TYR A 216 5.44 -13.33 -14.86
CA TYR A 216 5.88 -14.72 -14.74
C TYR A 216 4.71 -15.71 -14.67
#